data_AF-A0A814PI43-F1
#
_entry.id   AF-A0A814PI43-F1
#
_cell.length_a   1.000
_cell.length_b   1.000
_cell.length_c   1.000
_cell.angle_alpha   90.00
_cell.angle_beta   90.00
_cell.angle_gamma   90.00
#
_symmetry.space_group_name_H-M   'P 1'
#
loop_
_entity.id
_entity.type
_entity.pdbx_description
1 polymer ?
#
loop_
_entity_poly.entity_id
_entity_poly.type
_entity_poly.pdbx_seq_one_letter_code
_entity_poly.pdbx_strand_id
1 'polypeptide(L)'
;MLLTHPAFDGVNTHLEKLTAEYNIKIIWCPKYHCELNPIKRVWCDLKNFVRRNNDQDFNKFFRLICSSLDQYENKKLGIKLWGRFWKALEMYENNSSYQDVVQTLFGARSSATVKNDKNKKYFNTNIK
;
A
#
# COMPACT_ATOMS: atom_id res chain seq x y z
N MET A 1 -14.08 -8.46 19.21
CA MET A 1 -15.08 -8.75 18.16
C MET A 1 -15.50 -7.44 17.51
N LEU A 2 -16.18 -7.44 16.37
CA LEU A 2 -16.62 -6.18 15.74
C LEU A 2 -17.57 -5.40 16.67
N LEU A 3 -18.47 -6.09 17.38
CA LEU A 3 -19.36 -5.51 18.40
C LEU A 3 -18.67 -4.68 19.47
N THR A 4 -17.42 -5.01 19.84
CA THR A 4 -16.70 -4.34 20.92
C THR A 4 -15.99 -3.07 20.44
N HIS A 5 -15.96 -2.81 19.13
CA HIS A 5 -15.30 -1.64 18.58
C HIS A 5 -16.25 -0.43 18.59
N PRO A 6 -15.84 0.76 19.10
CA PRO A 6 -16.71 1.91 19.29
C PRO A 6 -17.45 2.39 18.02
N ALA A 7 -16.93 2.09 16.84
CA ALA A 7 -17.56 2.46 15.57
C ALA A 7 -18.84 1.68 15.23
N PHE A 8 -19.14 0.59 15.93
CA PHE A 8 -20.27 -0.29 15.62
C PHE A 8 -21.35 -0.31 16.71
N ASP A 9 -21.10 0.34 17.85
CA ASP A 9 -22.08 0.57 18.93
C ASP A 9 -22.90 -0.68 19.33
N GLY A 10 -22.26 -1.86 19.34
CA GLY A 10 -22.95 -3.12 19.66
C GLY A 10 -24.00 -3.57 18.63
N VAL A 11 -24.07 -2.95 17.45
CA VAL A 11 -24.99 -3.31 16.37
C VAL A 11 -24.43 -4.47 15.56
N ASN A 12 -25.24 -5.52 15.40
CA ASN A 12 -24.93 -6.65 14.53
C ASN A 12 -24.98 -6.25 13.05
N THR A 13 -23.88 -5.69 12.57
CA THR A 13 -23.76 -5.20 11.18
C THR A 13 -23.76 -6.34 10.16
N HIS A 14 -24.10 -6.02 8.91
CA HIS A 14 -24.02 -7.01 7.82
C HIS A 14 -22.61 -7.59 7.67
N LEU A 15 -21.57 -6.78 7.88
CA LEU A 15 -20.18 -7.23 7.87
C LEU A 15 -19.94 -8.28 8.98
N GLU A 16 -20.47 -8.07 10.17
CA GLU A 16 -20.31 -9.02 11.28
C GLU A 16 -20.97 -10.36 10.99
N LYS A 17 -22.21 -10.33 10.48
CA LYS A 17 -22.94 -11.53 10.04
C LYS A 17 -22.14 -12.32 9.02
N LEU A 18 -21.62 -11.66 7.98
CA LEU A 18 -20.79 -12.30 6.96
C LEU A 18 -19.50 -12.88 7.57
N THR A 19 -18.82 -12.15 8.45
CA THR A 19 -17.59 -12.65 9.04
C THR A 19 -17.80 -13.88 9.94
N ALA A 20 -18.95 -13.95 10.62
CA ALA A 20 -19.36 -15.12 11.38
C ALA A 20 -19.73 -16.30 10.46
N GLU A 21 -20.53 -16.04 9.41
CA GLU A 21 -20.95 -17.03 8.42
C GLU A 21 -19.78 -17.72 7.74
N TYR A 22 -18.77 -16.95 7.32
CA TYR A 22 -17.60 -17.45 6.59
C TYR A 22 -16.38 -17.73 7.48
N ASN A 23 -16.52 -17.66 8.82
CA ASN A 23 -15.43 -17.85 9.79
C ASN A 23 -14.18 -16.98 9.49
N ILE A 24 -14.40 -15.72 9.13
CA ILE A 24 -13.34 -14.75 8.79
C ILE A 24 -12.98 -13.94 10.03
N LYS A 25 -11.70 -13.95 10.41
CA LYS A 25 -11.18 -13.09 11.48
C LYS A 25 -10.85 -11.70 10.93
N ILE A 26 -11.31 -10.66 11.63
CA ILE A 26 -10.99 -9.27 11.31
C ILE A 26 -9.83 -8.79 12.17
N ILE A 27 -8.86 -8.16 11.50
CA ILE A 27 -7.75 -7.46 12.13
C ILE A 27 -8.03 -5.97 12.08
N TRP A 28 -8.06 -5.34 13.26
CA TRP A 28 -8.24 -3.90 13.37
C TRP A 28 -6.92 -3.18 13.11
N CYS A 29 -6.94 -2.26 12.14
CA CYS A 29 -5.84 -1.33 11.93
C CYS A 29 -6.15 -0.02 12.68
N PRO A 30 -5.22 0.50 13.50
CA PRO A 30 -5.36 1.81 14.12
C PRO A 30 -5.60 2.93 13.10
N LYS A 31 -6.32 3.98 13.52
CA LYS A 31 -6.60 5.15 12.66
C LYS A 31 -5.32 5.86 12.29
N TYR A 32 -5.20 6.29 11.04
CA TYR A 32 -4.04 7.05 10.51
C TYR A 32 -2.69 6.29 10.48
N HIS A 33 -2.71 4.97 10.64
CA HIS A 33 -1.51 4.11 10.59
C HIS A 33 -1.40 3.36 9.27
N CYS A 34 -1.10 4.09 8.19
CA CYS A 34 -1.09 3.52 6.84
C CYS A 34 0.07 2.54 6.58
N GLU A 35 1.15 2.65 7.36
CA GLU A 35 2.33 1.79 7.39
C GLU A 35 2.04 0.39 7.90
N LEU A 36 1.03 0.23 8.75
CA LEU A 36 0.54 -1.06 9.21
C LEU A 36 -0.35 -1.75 8.18
N ASN A 37 -0.77 -1.04 7.12
CA ASN A 37 -1.59 -1.61 6.06
C ASN A 37 -0.72 -2.07 4.87
N PRO A 38 -0.54 -3.39 4.67
CA PRO A 38 0.33 -3.93 3.62
C PRO A 38 -0.07 -3.49 2.21
N ILE A 39 -1.35 -3.22 1.95
CA ILE A 39 -1.84 -2.84 0.62
C ILE A 39 -1.19 -1.55 0.12
N LYS A 40 -0.75 -0.65 1.01
CA LYS A 40 -0.09 0.60 0.62
C LYS A 40 1.21 0.33 -0.11
N ARG A 41 1.96 -0.71 0.29
CA ARG A 41 3.19 -1.11 -0.38
C ARG A 41 2.91 -1.74 -1.74
N VAL A 42 1.90 -2.60 -1.81
CA VAL A 42 1.42 -3.19 -3.08
C VAL A 42 1.14 -2.08 -4.08
N TRP A 43 0.29 -1.11 -3.73
CA TRP A 43 -0.01 0.04 -4.59
C TRP A 43 1.22 0.85 -5.00
N CYS A 44 2.19 1.03 -4.11
CA CYS A 44 3.44 1.72 -4.44
C CYS A 44 4.22 0.97 -5.54
N ASP A 45 4.35 -0.35 -5.41
CA ASP A 45 5.08 -1.18 -6.37
C ASP A 45 4.36 -1.22 -7.73
N LEU A 46 3.04 -1.38 -7.75
CA LEU A 46 2.23 -1.37 -8.98
C LEU A 46 2.33 -0.02 -9.70
N LYS A 47 2.11 1.10 -8.98
CA LYS A 47 2.22 2.44 -9.56
C LYS A 47 3.61 2.70 -10.12
N ASN A 48 4.67 2.26 -9.43
CA ASN A 48 6.02 2.41 -9.91
C ASN A 48 6.28 1.62 -11.20
N PHE A 49 5.72 0.42 -11.32
CA PHE A 49 5.79 -0.35 -12.57
C PHE A 49 5.07 0.38 -13.70
N VAL A 50 3.80 0.75 -13.50
CA VAL A 50 3.01 1.43 -14.53
C VAL A 50 3.70 2.73 -14.96
N ARG A 51 4.15 3.55 -14.01
CA ARG A 51 4.80 4.84 -14.29
C ARG A 51 6.10 4.70 -15.09
N ARG A 52 6.84 3.59 -14.96
CA ARG A 52 8.09 3.35 -15.71
C ARG A 52 7.85 2.85 -17.13
N ASN A 53 6.70 2.24 -17.39
CA ASN A 53 6.39 1.57 -18.66
C ASN A 53 5.30 2.29 -19.47
N ASN A 54 4.58 3.21 -18.85
CA ASN A 54 3.54 3.98 -19.49
C ASN A 54 4.12 5.20 -20.24
N ASP A 55 3.61 5.44 -21.44
CA ASP A 55 3.88 6.57 -22.32
C ASP A 55 2.75 7.61 -22.30
N GLN A 56 2.00 7.64 -21.18
CA GLN A 56 0.81 8.47 -20.98
C GLN A 56 -0.39 8.07 -21.88
N ASP A 57 -0.37 6.89 -22.49
CA ASP A 57 -1.54 6.33 -23.17
C ASP A 57 -2.47 5.59 -22.20
N PHE A 58 -3.77 5.83 -22.31
CA PHE A 58 -4.77 5.27 -21.40
C PHE A 58 -5.01 3.77 -21.63
N ASN A 59 -5.02 3.32 -22.89
CA ASN A 59 -5.22 1.91 -23.20
C ASN A 59 -4.01 1.08 -22.76
N LYS A 60 -2.80 1.62 -22.95
CA LYS A 60 -1.56 1.04 -22.42
C LYS A 60 -1.56 1.03 -20.90
N PHE A 61 -1.97 2.11 -20.25
CA PHE A 61 -2.14 2.16 -18.79
C PHE A 61 -3.01 1.01 -18.28
N PHE A 62 -4.17 0.78 -18.88
CA PHE A 62 -5.07 -0.32 -18.50
C PHE A 62 -4.38 -1.69 -18.61
N ARG A 63 -3.67 -1.96 -19.71
CA ARG A 63 -2.91 -3.21 -19.89
C ARG A 63 -1.80 -3.36 -18.85
N LEU A 64 -1.11 -2.26 -18.53
CA LEU A 64 -0.02 -2.23 -17.56
C LEU A 64 -0.48 -2.49 -16.12
N ILE A 65 -1.75 -2.23 -15.77
CA ILE A 65 -2.28 -2.59 -14.44
C ILE A 65 -2.22 -4.11 -14.25
N CYS A 66 -2.73 -4.89 -15.21
CA CYS A 66 -2.69 -6.35 -15.15
C CYS A 66 -1.24 -6.85 -15.10
N SER A 67 -0.39 -6.38 -16.00
CA SER A 67 1.03 -6.77 -16.02
C SER A 67 1.77 -6.38 -14.73
N SER A 68 1.36 -5.31 -14.05
CA SER A 68 1.96 -4.89 -12.78
C SER A 68 1.63 -5.84 -11.62
N LEU A 69 0.43 -6.42 -11.63
CA LEU A 69 0.01 -7.44 -10.67
C LEU A 69 0.80 -8.73 -10.87
N ASP A 70 0.88 -9.22 -12.12
CA ASP A 70 1.65 -10.42 -12.46
C ASP A 70 3.12 -10.26 -12.05
N GLN A 71 3.71 -9.09 -12.31
CA GLN A 71 5.08 -8.81 -11.90
C GLN A 71 5.24 -8.78 -10.37
N TYR A 72 4.26 -8.21 -9.65
CA TYR A 72 4.31 -8.15 -8.19
C TYR A 72 4.30 -9.56 -7.58
N GLU A 73 3.44 -10.45 -8.06
CA GLU A 73 3.35 -11.84 -7.62
C GLU A 73 4.67 -12.59 -7.84
N ASN A 74 5.27 -12.43 -9.03
CA ASN A 74 6.55 -13.03 -9.37
C ASN A 74 7.72 -12.57 -8.50
N LYS A 75 7.67 -11.35 -7.93
CA LYS A 75 8.73 -10.83 -7.07
C LYS A 75 8.76 -11.45 -5.67
N LYS A 76 7.74 -12.23 -5.28
CA LYS A 76 7.63 -12.88 -3.96
C LYS A 76 7.93 -11.92 -2.79
N LEU A 77 7.43 -10.68 -2.88
CA LEU A 77 7.71 -9.63 -1.90
C LEU A 77 7.02 -9.81 -0.54
N GLY A 78 6.17 -10.85 -0.39
CA GLY A 78 5.41 -11.12 0.82
C GLY A 78 6.27 -11.13 2.08
N ILE A 79 7.44 -11.79 2.05
CA ILE A 79 8.36 -11.85 3.20
C ILE A 79 8.85 -10.45 3.60
N LYS A 80 9.22 -9.61 2.63
CA LYS A 80 9.72 -8.25 2.90
C LYS A 80 8.62 -7.34 3.45
N LEU A 81 7.40 -7.55 3.00
CA LEU A 81 6.23 -6.78 3.39
C LEU A 81 5.79 -7.12 4.81
N TRP A 82 5.76 -8.42 5.16
CA TRP A 82 5.54 -8.86 6.54
C TRP A 82 6.69 -8.47 7.47
N GLY A 83 7.94 -8.59 7.05
CA GLY A 83 9.09 -8.16 7.85
C GLY A 83 9.03 -6.67 8.20
N ARG A 84 8.53 -5.82 7.27
CA ARG A 84 8.31 -4.40 7.54
C ARG A 84 7.18 -4.16 8.53
N PHE A 85 6.08 -4.90 8.41
CA PHE A 85 4.95 -4.81 9.32
C PHE A 85 5.39 -5.12 10.76
N TRP A 86 6.10 -6.22 10.96
CA TRP A 86 6.62 -6.59 12.28
C TRP A 86 7.59 -5.56 12.84
N LYS A 87 8.48 -5.04 12.00
CA LYS A 87 9.38 -3.96 12.40
C LYS A 87 8.64 -2.68 12.80
N ALA A 88 7.55 -2.32 12.12
CA ALA A 88 6.74 -1.18 12.50
C ALA A 88 6.09 -1.39 13.88
N LEU A 89 5.58 -2.58 14.16
CA LEU A 89 5.04 -2.93 15.48
C LEU A 89 6.12 -2.86 16.57
N GLU A 90 7.28 -3.46 16.34
CA GLU A 90 8.42 -3.41 17.26
C GLU A 90 8.85 -1.96 17.55
N MET A 91 8.85 -1.09 16.55
CA MET A 91 9.15 0.34 16.75
C MET A 91 8.11 1.01 17.64
N TYR A 92 6.82 0.72 17.46
CA TYR A 92 5.76 1.25 18.31
C TYR A 92 5.82 0.72 19.74
N GLU A 93 6.12 -0.57 19.93
CA GLU A 93 6.35 -1.17 21.25
C GLU A 93 7.53 -0.50 21.97
N ASN A 94 8.55 -0.07 21.22
CA ASN A 94 9.69 0.69 21.72
C ASN A 94 9.45 2.22 21.78
N ASN A 95 8.19 2.68 21.79
CA ASN A 95 7.79 4.08 21.91
C ASN A 95 8.25 5.00 20.77
N SER A 96 8.54 4.47 19.58
CA SER A 96 8.83 5.32 18.40
C SER A 96 7.59 6.10 17.99
N SER A 97 7.77 7.34 17.53
CA SER A 97 6.65 8.12 17.00
C SER A 97 6.24 7.63 15.60
N TYR A 98 5.03 7.99 15.17
CA TYR A 98 4.59 7.74 13.79
C TYR A 98 5.58 8.30 12.75
N GLN A 99 6.12 9.50 12.98
CA GLN A 99 7.08 10.10 12.05
C GLN A 99 8.37 9.29 11.96
N ASP A 100 8.86 8.76 13.08
CA ASP A 100 10.08 7.94 13.10
C ASP A 100 9.89 6.65 12.29
N VAL A 101 8.74 5.99 12.46
CA VAL A 101 8.40 4.77 11.71
C VAL A 101 8.32 5.05 10.22
N VAL A 102 7.61 6.11 9.82
CA VAL A 102 7.48 6.47 8.40
C VAL A 102 8.82 6.84 7.80
N GLN A 103 9.60 7.69 8.47
CA GLN A 103 10.91 8.13 7.97
C GLN A 103 11.87 6.94 7.82
N THR A 104 11.88 6.02 8.80
CA THR A 104 12.79 4.87 8.80
C THR A 104 12.40 3.81 7.76
N LEU A 105 11.11 3.49 7.66
CA LEU A 105 10.65 2.36 6.84
C LEU A 105 10.19 2.77 5.43
N PHE A 106 9.88 4.05 5.22
CA PHE A 106 9.29 4.59 4.00
C PHE A 106 9.98 5.87 3.47
N GLY A 107 10.94 6.45 4.18
CA GLY A 107 11.61 7.72 3.81
C GLY A 107 12.52 7.67 2.58
N ALA A 108 12.60 6.56 1.85
CA ALA A 108 13.32 6.51 0.58
C ALA A 108 12.62 7.42 -0.46
N ARG A 109 13.32 8.46 -0.93
CA ARG A 109 12.79 9.39 -1.94
C ARG A 109 12.44 8.62 -3.22
N SER A 110 11.16 8.64 -3.61
CA SER A 110 10.71 8.12 -4.91
C SER A 110 11.10 9.11 -6.00
N SER A 111 12.24 8.88 -6.67
CA SER A 111 12.60 9.61 -7.89
C SER A 111 12.38 8.74 -9.11
N ALA A 112 11.98 9.36 -10.22
CA ALA A 112 12.07 8.73 -11.52
C ALA A 112 11.93 9.71 -12.67
N THR A 113 12.55 9.33 -13.78
CA THR A 113 12.52 10.06 -15.04
C THR A 113 11.39 9.51 -15.92
N VAL A 114 10.48 10.38 -16.34
CA VAL A 114 9.43 10.03 -17.32
C VAL A 114 9.91 10.45 -18.70
N LYS A 115 9.91 9.52 -19.67
CA LYS A 115 10.14 9.84 -21.08
C LYS A 115 8.81 10.25 -21.72
N ASN A 116 8.79 11.42 -22.36
CA ASN A 116 7.67 11.86 -23.18
C ASN A 116 8.08 11.70 -24.65
N ASP A 117 7.47 10.75 -25.36
CA ASP A 117 7.84 10.47 -26.74
C ASP A 117 7.20 11.44 -27.74
N LYS A 118 6.19 12.21 -27.33
CA LYS A 118 5.51 13.21 -28.19
C LYS A 118 6.25 14.54 -28.29
N ASN A 119 7.17 14.81 -27.38
CA ASN A 119 8.09 15.95 -27.39
C ASN A 119 9.32 15.49 -26.63
N LYS A 120 10.52 15.49 -27.24
CA LYS A 120 11.83 15.15 -26.63
C LYS A 120 12.22 16.06 -25.44
N LYS A 121 11.32 16.29 -24.49
CA LYS A 121 11.47 17.07 -23.27
C LYS A 121 11.25 16.15 -22.09
N TYR A 122 12.30 15.92 -21.33
CA TYR A 122 12.23 15.22 -20.05
C TYR A 122 11.59 16.16 -19.04
N PHE A 123 10.42 15.80 -18.52
CA PHE A 123 9.79 16.53 -17.41
C PHE A 123 10.19 15.89 -16.09
N ASN A 124 10.76 16.68 -15.20
CA ASN A 124 10.95 16.28 -13.81
C ASN A 124 9.61 16.41 -13.10
N THR A 125 8.99 15.29 -12.75
CA THR A 125 7.68 15.26 -12.07
C THR A 125 7.79 15.37 -10.55
N ASN A 126 8.96 15.71 -10.01
CA ASN A 126 9.09 15.96 -8.58
C ASN A 126 8.31 17.24 -8.23
N ILE A 127 7.31 17.10 -7.37
CA ILE A 127 6.62 18.23 -6.75
C ILE A 127 7.66 18.92 -5.84
N LYS A 128 7.88 20.22 -6.05
CA LYS A 128 8.78 21.05 -5.23
C LYS A 128 8.24 21.20 -3.82
#